data_AF-A0A9P9DLE1-F1
#
_entry.id   AF-A0A9P9DLE1-F1
#
_cell.length_a   1.000
_cell.length_b   1.000
_cell.length_c   1.000
_cell.angle_alpha   90.00
_cell.angle_beta   90.00
_cell.angle_gamma   90.00
#
_symmetry.space_group_name_H-M   'P 1'
#
loop_
_entity.id
_entity.type
_entity.pdbx_description
1 polymer ?
#
loop_
_entity_poly.entity_id
_entity_poly.type
_entity_poly.pdbx_seq_one_letter_code
_entity_poly.pdbx_strand_id
1 'polypeptide(L)'
;MRLINAATVQLEEFYGDAIPEYAILSHRWLDEEVSLQDLQSGAGTSKAGYRKIQLCCEQAVRDGLSYAWVDTCCIDKTSSAELTEAINSMYAWYRESAVCYAYISDVTGSSAGETFEKSAWFTRGWTLQELLAPGEVVFYSTAWERLGTRDDGALTGRIALATGIDEAVLRGDAGIGERSVAQRMSWAAGRTTTRAEDSAYSLLGLFGVNMPMLYGEGGGRAFVRLQEEIMKASDDQSMFAWAYSAPSSTNTNTSRGDDGDAAAAATTIADDGSLLSGLLARSPAAFAGCGAVVASRQKWNHQPYAATNRGLSLEMPMVPWGMETFLAALDCEVEGEPDSRFGIYMRMLPGEDQFARILRHGEDDSVASTKPFAQSLAPTVKYRKAYVQQRGDAASRGGRRREKVKPKSGDAAANTTTLVIRNSAPNEAAAAAAAAATPAPAPVPVITPIYGFYIRSLPMRLITAQDPQDQSYPISEVTTVPGGEAWDDTQRIVTLPAGGSGTVAVIWLRGKEDDRVRSNAVKVGFDGDFNPVVQYGGMLGSPGARAYASDSYEGQMHPSWMTVPRSDYLFRGNRSTGLLVDTYPWRVSLIWAVVGGDKAMWVLDIEKK
;
A
#
# COMPACT_ATOMS: atom_id res chain seq x y z
N MET A 1 36.74 -8.91 12.42
CA MET A 1 35.80 -8.83 13.57
C MET A 1 36.59 -8.55 14.83
N ARG A 2 36.12 -7.62 15.68
CA ARG A 2 36.67 -7.40 17.02
C ARG A 2 35.87 -8.20 18.04
N LEU A 3 36.56 -8.92 18.92
CA LEU A 3 35.97 -9.69 20.02
C LEU A 3 36.58 -9.23 21.35
N ILE A 4 35.84 -9.42 22.44
CA ILE A 4 36.28 -9.19 23.80
C ILE A 4 36.78 -10.52 24.35
N ASN A 5 38.02 -10.57 24.82
CA ASN A 5 38.52 -11.69 25.59
C ASN A 5 37.75 -11.77 26.92
N ALA A 6 37.01 -12.86 27.14
CA ALA A 6 36.07 -12.96 28.24
C ALA A 6 36.75 -13.00 29.63
N ALA A 7 38.02 -13.38 29.71
CA ALA A 7 38.77 -13.40 30.97
C ALA A 7 39.37 -12.03 31.33
N THR A 8 39.80 -11.25 30.33
CA THR A 8 40.53 -9.99 30.54
C THR A 8 39.72 -8.74 30.22
N VAL A 9 38.58 -8.89 29.54
CA VAL A 9 37.72 -7.81 29.02
C VAL A 9 38.48 -6.86 28.08
N GLN A 10 39.53 -7.38 27.42
CA GLN A 10 40.31 -6.65 26.41
C GLN A 10 39.85 -7.00 25.00
N LEU A 11 40.00 -6.06 24.07
CA LEU A 11 39.64 -6.27 22.67
C LEU A 11 40.76 -6.96 21.88
N GLU A 12 40.38 -7.95 21.07
CA GLU A 12 41.26 -8.68 20.15
C GLU A 12 40.62 -8.70 18.74
N GLU A 13 41.46 -8.72 17.70
CA GLU A 13 41.02 -8.68 16.31
C GLU A 13 41.26 -10.01 15.59
N PHE A 14 40.23 -10.46 14.86
CA PHE A 14 40.24 -11.70 14.12
C PHE A 14 39.73 -11.49 12.70
N TYR A 15 40.22 -12.30 11.76
CA TYR A 15 39.97 -12.16 10.32
C TYR A 15 39.67 -13.52 9.68
N GLY A 16 38.60 -13.59 8.86
CA GLY A 16 38.24 -14.81 8.12
C GLY A 16 38.08 -16.03 9.02
N ASP A 17 38.65 -17.16 8.59
CA ASP A 17 38.57 -18.45 9.30
C ASP A 17 39.29 -18.48 10.67
N ALA A 18 39.99 -17.39 11.04
CA ALA A 18 40.64 -17.26 12.35
C ALA A 18 39.71 -16.74 13.45
N ILE A 19 38.43 -16.48 13.15
CA ILE A 19 37.45 -16.05 14.15
C ILE A 19 37.13 -17.25 15.07
N PRO A 20 37.43 -17.16 16.39
CA PRO A 20 37.13 -18.24 17.33
C PRO A 20 35.63 -18.32 17.65
N GLU A 21 35.18 -19.36 18.34
CA GLU A 21 33.82 -19.39 18.91
C GLU A 21 33.65 -18.26 19.95
N TYR A 22 32.50 -17.60 19.93
CA TYR A 22 32.18 -16.48 20.81
C TYR A 22 30.72 -16.48 21.25
N ALA A 23 30.48 -15.91 22.43
CA ALA A 23 29.15 -15.48 22.86
C ALA A 23 28.81 -14.10 22.28
N ILE A 24 27.54 -13.79 22.06
CA ILE A 24 27.10 -12.47 21.59
C ILE A 24 26.06 -11.88 22.55
N LEU A 25 26.18 -10.59 22.86
CA LEU A 25 25.24 -9.89 23.74
C LEU A 25 24.18 -9.14 22.94
N SER A 26 22.93 -9.60 23.03
CA SER A 26 21.77 -8.81 22.63
C SER A 26 21.28 -7.97 23.80
N HIS A 27 21.10 -6.67 23.58
CA HIS A 27 20.67 -5.78 24.65
C HIS A 27 20.05 -4.48 24.12
N ARG A 28 19.29 -3.81 24.98
CA ARG A 28 18.88 -2.43 24.75
C ARG A 28 19.95 -1.46 25.21
N TRP A 29 20.27 -0.47 24.37
CA TRP A 29 21.13 0.63 24.79
C TRP A 29 20.43 1.39 25.93
N LEU A 30 21.16 1.53 27.03
CA LEU A 30 20.80 2.30 28.23
C LEU A 30 21.66 3.56 28.27
N ASP A 31 21.48 4.38 29.31
CA ASP A 31 22.36 5.51 29.53
C ASP A 31 23.80 5.04 29.82
N GLU A 32 24.77 5.84 29.38
CA GLU A 32 26.20 5.58 29.57
C GLU A 32 26.69 4.25 28.96
N GLU A 33 26.39 4.02 27.68
CA GLU A 33 26.99 2.93 26.92
C GLU A 33 28.52 3.07 26.81
N VAL A 34 29.20 1.92 26.85
CA VAL A 34 30.65 1.82 26.64
C VAL A 34 30.92 1.73 25.14
N SER A 35 31.60 2.73 24.60
CA SER A 35 32.08 2.72 23.21
C SER A 35 33.37 1.90 23.07
N LEU A 36 33.78 1.67 21.82
CA LEU A 36 35.08 1.09 21.50
C LEU A 36 36.23 1.87 22.18
N GLN A 37 36.21 3.20 22.06
CA GLN A 37 37.26 4.06 22.58
C GLN A 37 37.29 4.07 24.11
N ASP A 38 36.13 3.97 24.77
CA ASP A 38 36.05 3.84 26.22
C ASP A 38 36.67 2.54 26.70
N LEU A 39 36.42 1.43 25.99
CA LEU A 39 36.95 0.12 26.36
C LEU A 39 38.48 0.05 26.13
N GLN A 40 38.97 0.60 25.01
CA GLN A 40 40.41 0.66 24.71
C GLN A 40 41.20 1.55 25.69
N SER A 41 40.62 2.65 26.14
CA SER A 41 41.28 3.57 27.08
C SER A 41 41.12 3.15 28.56
N GLY A 42 40.29 2.15 28.85
CA GLY A 42 39.90 1.76 30.20
C GLY A 42 38.91 2.72 30.87
N ALA A 43 38.50 3.81 30.21
CA ALA A 43 37.53 4.76 30.74
C ALA A 43 36.10 4.18 30.86
N GLY A 44 35.83 3.05 30.20
CA GLY A 44 34.54 2.38 30.25
C GLY A 44 34.14 1.89 31.64
N THR A 45 35.08 1.58 32.54
CA THR A 45 34.80 0.95 33.83
C THR A 45 33.93 1.79 34.77
N SER A 46 33.88 3.11 34.58
CA SER A 46 33.04 4.01 35.37
C SER A 46 31.63 4.18 34.82
N LYS A 47 31.32 3.64 33.63
CA LYS A 47 30.01 3.80 32.98
C LYS A 47 29.04 2.70 33.40
N ALA A 48 27.76 3.04 33.54
CA ALA A 48 26.72 2.06 33.88
C ALA A 48 26.63 0.89 32.88
N GLY A 49 26.83 1.16 31.58
CA GLY A 49 26.82 0.15 30.52
C GLY A 49 27.94 -0.90 30.62
N TYR A 50 28.98 -0.68 31.44
CA TYR A 50 30.08 -1.64 31.59
C TYR A 50 29.65 -2.92 32.31
N ARG A 51 28.68 -2.82 33.24
CA ARG A 51 28.28 -3.96 34.07
C ARG A 51 27.77 -5.14 33.25
N LYS A 52 26.95 -4.89 32.22
CA LYS A 52 26.45 -5.95 31.32
C LYS A 52 27.54 -6.58 30.46
N ILE A 53 28.60 -5.83 30.11
CA ILE A 53 29.75 -6.37 29.37
C ILE A 53 30.51 -7.35 30.27
N GLN A 54 30.74 -6.97 31.53
CA GLN A 54 31.35 -7.86 32.52
C GLN A 54 30.51 -9.12 32.73
N LEU A 55 29.20 -8.96 32.96
CA LEU A 55 28.28 -10.08 33.15
C LEU A 55 28.24 -11.02 31.93
N CYS A 56 28.26 -10.46 30.71
CA CYS A 56 28.37 -11.22 29.47
C CYS A 56 29.67 -12.03 29.41
N CYS A 57 30.81 -11.40 29.73
CA CYS A 57 32.11 -12.09 29.76
C CYS A 57 32.16 -13.17 30.85
N GLU A 58 31.67 -12.87 32.05
CA GLU A 58 31.56 -13.83 33.16
C GLU A 58 30.68 -15.03 32.78
N GLN A 59 29.59 -14.80 32.03
CA GLN A 59 28.72 -15.86 31.53
C GLN A 59 29.41 -16.67 30.43
N ALA A 60 30.08 -16.02 29.48
CA ALA A 60 30.84 -16.69 28.43
C ALA A 60 31.90 -17.63 29.01
N VAL A 61 32.66 -17.18 30.01
CA VAL A 61 33.65 -18.04 30.72
C VAL A 61 32.97 -19.23 31.38
N ARG A 62 31.81 -19.03 32.01
CA ARG A 62 31.03 -20.11 32.65
C ARG A 62 30.53 -21.14 31.65
N ASP A 63 30.20 -20.71 30.44
CA ASP A 63 29.73 -21.57 29.35
C ASP A 63 30.90 -22.12 28.50
N GLY A 64 32.16 -21.87 28.89
CA GLY A 64 33.36 -22.41 28.25
C GLY A 64 33.85 -21.62 27.04
N LEU A 65 33.30 -20.43 26.79
CA LEU A 65 33.67 -19.55 25.67
C LEU A 65 34.75 -18.55 26.10
N SER A 66 35.79 -18.44 25.28
CA SER A 66 36.91 -17.53 25.55
C SER A 66 36.65 -16.09 25.10
N TYR A 67 35.64 -15.89 24.25
CA TYR A 67 35.37 -14.61 23.62
C TYR A 67 33.88 -14.23 23.70
N ALA A 68 33.64 -12.92 23.76
CA ALA A 68 32.32 -12.33 23.70
C ALA A 68 32.29 -11.18 22.67
N TRP A 69 31.13 -10.88 22.12
CA TRP A 69 30.91 -9.74 21.23
C TRP A 69 29.77 -8.85 21.74
N VAL A 70 29.98 -7.53 21.65
CA VAL A 70 29.01 -6.51 22.05
C VAL A 70 29.07 -5.35 21.05
N ASP A 71 27.96 -5.02 20.40
CA ASP A 71 27.87 -4.03 19.31
C ASP A 71 28.36 -2.62 19.71
N THR A 72 28.21 -2.24 20.98
CA THR A 72 28.58 -0.91 21.48
C THR A 72 30.08 -0.67 21.50
N CYS A 73 30.88 -1.69 21.76
CA CYS A 73 32.34 -1.60 21.89
C CYS A 73 33.14 -2.48 20.92
N CYS A 74 32.49 -3.39 20.18
CA CYS A 74 33.12 -4.21 19.15
C CYS A 74 33.00 -3.64 17.72
N ILE A 75 32.29 -2.51 17.55
CA ILE A 75 32.18 -1.79 16.28
C ILE A 75 32.71 -0.36 16.48
N ASP A 76 33.54 0.11 15.55
CA ASP A 76 33.96 1.51 15.51
C ASP A 76 32.88 2.34 14.82
N LYS A 77 32.01 2.95 15.63
CA LYS A 77 30.93 3.80 15.16
C LYS A 77 31.43 5.14 14.59
N THR A 78 32.73 5.45 14.73
CA THR A 78 33.35 6.66 14.16
C THR A 78 33.80 6.45 12.70
N SER A 79 34.01 5.19 12.30
CA SER A 79 34.35 4.79 10.94
C SER A 79 33.08 4.47 10.15
N SER A 80 32.71 5.32 9.18
CA SER A 80 31.53 5.08 8.34
C SER A 80 31.66 3.83 7.47
N ALA A 81 32.88 3.49 7.05
CA ALA A 81 33.17 2.27 6.29
C ALA A 81 32.91 1.04 7.16
N GLU A 82 33.48 1.01 8.37
CA GLU A 82 33.27 -0.12 9.29
C GLU A 82 31.82 -0.23 9.74
N LEU A 83 31.16 0.88 10.05
CA LEU A 83 29.74 0.87 10.41
C LEU A 83 28.87 0.27 9.29
N THR A 84 29.18 0.59 8.02
CA THR A 84 28.48 0.02 6.86
C THR A 84 28.72 -1.48 6.73
N GLU A 85 29.97 -1.92 6.89
CA GLU A 85 30.34 -3.35 6.89
C GLU A 85 29.64 -4.09 8.03
N ALA A 86 29.67 -3.52 9.23
CA ALA A 86 29.08 -4.09 10.43
C ALA A 86 27.56 -4.26 10.31
N ILE A 87 26.84 -3.25 9.81
CA ILE A 87 25.39 -3.36 9.60
C ILE A 87 25.06 -4.47 8.59
N ASN A 88 25.81 -4.58 7.50
CA ASN A 88 25.62 -5.64 6.51
C ASN A 88 26.01 -7.04 7.02
N SER A 89 26.84 -7.12 8.07
CA SER A 89 27.36 -8.39 8.61
C SER A 89 26.68 -8.82 9.92
N MET A 90 25.92 -7.93 10.57
CA MET A 90 25.40 -8.14 11.92
C MET A 90 24.58 -9.43 12.06
N TYR A 91 23.70 -9.69 11.10
CA TYR A 91 22.92 -10.93 11.10
C TYR A 91 23.81 -12.18 11.02
N ALA A 92 24.87 -12.15 10.21
CA ALA A 92 25.82 -13.25 10.13
C ALA A 92 26.56 -13.44 11.46
N TRP A 93 27.00 -12.35 12.09
CA TRP A 93 27.66 -12.40 13.40
C TRP A 93 26.75 -12.95 14.52
N TYR A 94 25.46 -12.64 14.51
CA TYR A 94 24.51 -13.27 15.43
C TYR A 94 24.28 -14.74 15.10
N ARG A 95 24.13 -15.09 13.82
CA ARG A 95 23.94 -16.48 13.37
C ARG A 95 25.14 -17.39 13.69
N GLU A 96 26.35 -16.87 13.57
CA GLU A 96 27.61 -17.62 13.77
C GLU A 96 28.09 -17.61 15.22
N SER A 97 27.40 -16.88 16.11
CA SER A 97 27.68 -16.95 17.55
C SER A 97 27.33 -18.33 18.10
N ALA A 98 28.11 -18.79 19.08
CA ALA A 98 27.82 -20.04 19.78
C ALA A 98 26.54 -19.92 20.63
N VAL A 99 26.34 -18.75 21.26
CA VAL A 99 25.16 -18.44 22.06
C VAL A 99 24.92 -16.93 22.08
N CYS A 100 23.65 -16.53 22.02
CA CYS A 100 23.21 -15.17 22.23
C CYS A 100 22.64 -15.00 23.64
N TYR A 101 23.27 -14.15 24.44
CA TYR A 101 22.72 -13.72 25.74
C TYR A 101 21.83 -12.50 25.52
N ALA A 102 20.51 -12.67 25.65
CA ALA A 102 19.54 -11.59 25.57
C ALA A 102 19.32 -10.98 26.95
N TYR A 103 19.91 -9.80 27.19
CA TYR A 103 19.79 -9.08 28.46
C TYR A 103 18.54 -8.18 28.46
N ILE A 104 17.56 -8.57 29.29
CA ILE A 104 16.24 -7.93 29.41
C ILE A 104 16.23 -7.03 30.64
N SER A 105 16.73 -5.81 30.47
CA SER A 105 17.01 -4.87 31.57
C SER A 105 15.77 -4.40 32.35
N ASP A 106 14.58 -4.54 31.78
CA ASP A 106 13.29 -4.12 32.36
C ASP A 106 12.50 -5.28 33.01
N VAL A 107 13.08 -6.47 33.13
CA VAL A 107 12.52 -7.62 33.85
C VAL A 107 13.26 -7.83 35.16
N THR A 108 12.55 -7.71 36.29
CA THR A 108 13.12 -7.71 37.65
C THR A 108 12.98 -9.04 38.41
N GLY A 109 12.33 -10.06 37.83
CA GLY A 109 12.06 -11.34 38.47
C GLY A 109 12.90 -12.51 37.92
N SER A 110 12.88 -13.63 38.65
CA SER A 110 13.57 -14.89 38.31
C SER A 110 12.81 -15.77 37.32
N SER A 111 11.60 -15.36 36.93
CA SER A 111 10.75 -16.09 36.00
C SER A 111 10.26 -15.17 34.90
N ALA A 112 10.14 -15.71 33.68
CA ALA A 112 9.46 -15.03 32.60
C ALA A 112 7.95 -14.94 32.90
N GLY A 113 7.55 -13.88 33.61
CA GLY A 113 6.16 -13.49 33.88
C GLY A 113 5.69 -12.35 32.97
N GLU A 114 4.54 -11.73 33.23
CA GLU A 114 3.90 -10.73 32.35
C GLU A 114 4.83 -9.56 31.94
N THR A 115 5.78 -9.19 32.80
CA THR A 115 6.80 -8.16 32.52
C THR A 115 7.73 -8.50 31.37
N PHE A 116 7.97 -9.79 31.10
CA PHE A 116 8.80 -10.23 29.97
C PHE A 116 8.12 -9.97 28.62
N GLU A 117 6.85 -10.36 28.46
CA GLU A 117 6.10 -10.15 27.21
C GLU A 117 5.99 -8.65 26.84
N LYS A 118 5.91 -7.80 27.85
CA LYS A 118 5.83 -6.34 27.70
C LYS A 118 7.19 -5.66 27.68
N SER A 119 8.28 -6.43 27.70
CA SER A 119 9.62 -5.87 27.67
C SER A 119 9.80 -5.06 26.39
N ALA A 120 10.36 -3.88 26.54
CA ALA A 120 10.67 -3.03 25.42
C ALA A 120 11.87 -3.56 24.59
N TRP A 121 12.51 -4.66 25.01
CA TRP A 121 13.42 -5.42 24.15
C TRP A 121 12.69 -5.96 22.91
N PHE A 122 11.44 -6.44 23.04
CA PHE A 122 10.65 -6.95 21.91
C PHE A 122 10.19 -5.85 20.93
N THR A 123 10.22 -4.59 21.35
CA THR A 123 9.79 -3.44 20.53
C THR A 123 10.96 -2.66 19.93
N ARG A 124 12.21 -3.10 20.08
CA ARG A 124 13.38 -2.50 19.41
C ARG A 124 13.59 -3.13 18.03
N GLY A 125 13.89 -2.32 17.01
CA GLY A 125 14.07 -2.82 15.63
C GLY A 125 15.17 -3.89 15.50
N TRP A 126 16.37 -3.57 15.98
CA TRP A 126 17.54 -4.43 15.86
C TRP A 126 17.39 -5.79 16.56
N THR A 127 16.67 -5.86 17.69
CA THR A 127 16.52 -7.11 18.45
C THR A 127 15.73 -8.20 17.72
N LEU A 128 15.06 -7.87 16.60
CA LEU A 128 14.39 -8.88 15.77
C LEU A 128 15.38 -9.87 15.17
N GLN A 129 16.45 -9.37 14.55
CA GLN A 129 17.49 -10.26 14.03
C GLN A 129 18.31 -10.89 15.15
N GLU A 130 18.46 -10.22 16.29
CA GLU A 130 19.16 -10.77 17.46
C GLU A 130 18.38 -11.94 18.10
N LEU A 131 17.04 -11.92 17.95
CA LEU A 131 16.16 -13.02 18.34
C LEU A 131 16.22 -14.19 17.35
N LEU A 132 16.26 -13.89 16.05
CA LEU A 132 16.01 -14.88 14.99
C LEU A 132 17.27 -15.48 14.37
N ALA A 133 18.36 -14.73 14.29
CA ALA A 133 19.58 -15.18 13.64
C ALA A 133 20.36 -16.24 14.44
N PRO A 134 20.56 -16.12 15.77
CA PRO A 134 21.33 -17.09 16.53
C PRO A 134 20.68 -18.48 16.58
N GLY A 135 21.51 -19.52 16.60
CA GLY A 135 21.06 -20.89 16.86
C GLY A 135 20.50 -21.05 18.27
N GLU A 136 21.20 -20.49 19.27
CA GLU A 136 20.81 -20.51 20.69
C GLU A 136 20.64 -19.09 21.24
N VAL A 137 19.51 -18.84 21.92
CA VAL A 137 19.23 -17.57 22.61
C VAL A 137 18.79 -17.85 24.04
N VAL A 138 19.54 -17.31 24.99
CA VAL A 138 19.26 -17.43 26.43
C VAL A 138 18.90 -16.05 26.99
N PHE A 139 17.75 -15.96 27.63
CA PHE A 139 17.25 -14.72 28.20
C PHE A 139 17.69 -14.54 29.65
N TYR A 140 18.15 -13.33 29.99
CA TYR A 140 18.58 -12.94 31.32
C TYR A 140 17.82 -11.72 31.81
N SER A 141 17.43 -11.72 33.09
CA SER A 141 16.78 -10.59 33.75
C SER A 141 17.77 -9.45 34.04
N THR A 142 17.27 -8.33 34.58
CA THR A 142 18.10 -7.20 35.04
C THR A 142 19.12 -7.61 36.12
N ALA A 143 18.83 -8.67 36.88
CA ALA A 143 19.73 -9.23 37.89
C ALA A 143 20.68 -10.30 37.32
N TRP A 144 20.69 -10.50 35.99
CA TRP A 144 21.39 -11.58 35.30
C TRP A 144 20.95 -12.99 35.73
N GLU A 145 19.68 -13.13 36.10
CA GLU A 145 19.07 -14.44 36.37
C GLU A 145 18.53 -15.03 35.06
N ARG A 146 18.81 -16.31 34.81
CA ARG A 146 18.36 -17.00 33.60
C ARG A 146 16.83 -17.16 33.61
N LEU A 147 16.18 -16.60 32.60
CA LEU A 147 14.72 -16.64 32.41
C LEU A 147 14.27 -17.85 31.57
N GLY A 148 15.14 -18.37 30.70
CA GLY A 148 14.85 -19.50 29.80
C GLY A 148 15.51 -19.33 28.43
N THR A 149 15.21 -20.24 27.50
CA THR A 149 15.69 -20.19 26.10
C THR A 149 14.54 -19.94 25.12
N ARG A 150 14.86 -19.41 23.93
CA ARG A 150 13.86 -19.14 22.88
C ARG A 150 13.02 -20.36 22.50
N ASP A 151 13.62 -21.55 22.53
CA ASP A 151 13.05 -22.85 22.15
C ASP A 151 12.38 -23.62 23.31
N ASP A 152 12.41 -23.09 24.53
CA ASP A 152 11.68 -23.65 25.67
C ASP A 152 10.18 -23.40 25.48
N GLY A 153 9.37 -24.46 25.35
CA GLY A 153 7.97 -24.38 24.95
C GLY A 153 7.12 -23.37 25.74
N ALA A 154 7.36 -23.24 27.06
CA ALA A 154 6.64 -22.24 27.86
C ALA A 154 7.05 -20.80 27.53
N LEU A 155 8.34 -20.58 27.22
CA LEU A 155 8.86 -19.26 26.85
C LEU A 155 8.60 -18.92 25.38
N THR A 156 8.67 -19.92 24.48
CA THR A 156 8.36 -19.80 23.06
C THR A 156 6.98 -19.19 22.85
N GLY A 157 5.94 -19.71 23.52
CA GLY A 157 4.57 -19.19 23.38
C GLY A 157 4.45 -17.72 23.81
N ARG A 158 5.22 -17.29 24.82
CA ARG A 158 5.25 -15.91 25.30
C ARG A 158 5.98 -14.98 24.35
N ILE A 159 7.09 -15.46 23.76
CA ILE A 159 7.81 -14.74 22.71
C ILE A 159 6.92 -14.60 21.47
N ALA A 160 6.23 -15.67 21.07
CA ALA A 160 5.28 -15.66 19.95
C ALA A 160 4.18 -14.62 20.17
N LEU A 161 3.59 -14.59 21.37
CA LEU A 161 2.58 -13.58 21.75
C LEU A 161 3.13 -12.15 21.68
N ALA A 162 4.35 -11.92 22.17
CA ALA A 162 4.97 -10.60 22.21
C ALA A 162 5.41 -10.08 20.82
N THR A 163 5.65 -10.97 19.87
CA THR A 163 6.30 -10.63 18.59
C THR A 163 5.47 -10.91 17.34
N GLY A 164 4.43 -11.75 17.44
CA GLY A 164 3.70 -12.28 16.30
C GLY A 164 4.51 -13.25 15.42
N ILE A 165 5.61 -13.80 15.93
CA ILE A 165 6.44 -14.78 15.23
C ILE A 165 5.93 -16.18 15.55
N ASP A 166 5.82 -17.03 14.53
CA ASP A 166 5.38 -18.42 14.70
C ASP A 166 6.28 -19.19 15.66
N GLU A 167 5.67 -19.98 16.54
CA GLU A 167 6.41 -20.85 17.47
C GLU A 167 7.35 -21.82 16.75
N ALA A 168 6.96 -22.30 15.56
CA ALA A 168 7.80 -23.19 14.74
C ALA A 168 9.08 -22.49 14.26
N VAL A 169 9.01 -21.19 13.93
CA VAL A 169 10.20 -20.41 13.56
C VAL A 169 11.08 -20.17 14.78
N LEU A 170 10.49 -19.85 15.94
CA LEU A 170 11.23 -19.63 17.19
C LEU A 170 11.95 -20.89 17.69
N ARG A 171 11.35 -22.07 17.52
CA ARG A 171 11.95 -23.36 17.86
C ARG A 171 12.96 -23.86 16.82
N GLY A 172 13.02 -23.24 15.65
CA GLY A 172 13.86 -23.70 14.54
C GLY A 172 13.29 -24.89 13.76
N ASP A 173 12.02 -25.25 13.99
CA ASP A 173 11.31 -26.30 13.27
C ASP A 173 10.93 -25.89 11.83
N ALA A 174 10.87 -24.58 11.56
CA ALA A 174 10.57 -24.01 10.25
C ALA A 174 11.58 -22.91 9.88
N GLY A 175 12.00 -22.88 8.61
CA GLY A 175 12.92 -21.86 8.12
C GLY A 175 12.25 -20.48 7.98
N ILE A 176 12.98 -19.41 8.33
CA ILE A 176 12.52 -18.02 8.12
C ILE A 176 12.17 -17.76 6.65
N GLY A 177 12.96 -18.32 5.71
CA GLY A 177 12.74 -18.17 4.27
C GLY A 177 11.48 -18.86 3.73
N GLU A 178 10.86 -19.75 4.51
CA GLU A 178 9.57 -20.38 4.17
C GLU A 178 8.37 -19.46 4.45
N ARG A 179 8.59 -18.36 5.18
CA ARG A 179 7.58 -17.36 5.47
C ARG A 179 7.58 -16.28 4.41
N SER A 180 6.38 -15.82 4.08
CA SER A 180 6.19 -14.80 3.06
C SER A 180 6.92 -13.51 3.45
N VAL A 181 7.16 -12.64 2.48
CA VAL A 181 7.69 -11.31 2.74
C VAL A 181 6.78 -10.56 3.69
N ALA A 182 5.45 -10.66 3.53
CA ALA A 182 4.49 -9.97 4.38
C ALA A 182 4.53 -10.44 5.85
N GLN A 183 4.66 -11.75 6.10
CA GLN A 183 4.83 -12.30 7.45
C GLN A 183 6.12 -11.81 8.11
N ARG A 184 7.22 -11.85 7.37
CA ARG A 184 8.51 -11.36 7.88
C ARG A 184 8.48 -9.85 8.17
N MET A 185 7.80 -9.07 7.33
CA MET A 185 7.60 -7.63 7.57
C MET A 185 6.69 -7.38 8.78
N SER A 186 5.68 -8.21 9.03
CA SER A 186 4.77 -8.02 10.17
C SER A 186 5.49 -8.20 11.52
N TRP A 187 6.51 -9.06 11.60
CA TRP A 187 7.34 -9.21 12.80
C TRP A 187 8.12 -7.94 13.18
N ALA A 188 8.28 -7.02 12.22
CA ALA A 188 8.92 -5.72 12.41
C ALA A 188 7.92 -4.57 12.64
N ALA A 189 6.61 -4.80 12.45
CA ALA A 189 5.61 -3.73 12.41
C ALA A 189 5.46 -2.97 13.72
N GLY A 190 5.52 -3.68 14.87
CA GLY A 190 5.43 -3.08 16.21
C GLY A 190 6.76 -2.58 16.78
N ARG A 191 7.83 -2.53 15.96
CA ARG A 191 9.18 -2.21 16.42
C ARG A 191 9.57 -0.76 16.11
N THR A 192 10.39 -0.19 16.98
CA THR A 192 10.84 1.19 16.96
C THR A 192 12.36 1.27 16.84
N THR A 193 12.85 2.34 16.19
CA THR A 193 14.27 2.59 15.98
C THR A 193 14.64 4.03 16.32
N THR A 194 15.88 4.24 16.75
CA THR A 194 16.38 5.59 17.09
C THR A 194 16.61 6.43 15.84
N ARG A 195 17.24 5.85 14.81
CA ARG A 195 17.33 6.48 13.48
C ARG A 195 16.19 5.94 12.62
N ALA A 196 15.55 6.82 11.86
CA ALA A 196 14.41 6.44 11.03
C ALA A 196 14.79 5.38 9.99
N GLU A 197 15.99 5.46 9.41
CA GLU A 197 16.50 4.52 8.41
C GLU A 197 16.78 3.11 8.96
N ASP A 198 17.03 2.99 10.27
CA ASP A 198 17.26 1.69 10.90
C ASP A 198 16.00 0.80 10.86
N SER A 199 14.81 1.36 10.65
CA SER A 199 13.59 0.59 10.37
C SER A 199 13.71 -0.30 9.13
N ALA A 200 14.60 0.06 8.20
CA ALA A 200 14.98 -0.73 7.04
C ALA A 200 16.27 -1.51 7.28
N TYR A 201 17.31 -0.86 7.80
CA TYR A 201 18.63 -1.48 7.93
C TYR A 201 18.66 -2.65 8.92
N SER A 202 17.82 -2.64 9.95
CA SER A 202 17.69 -3.77 10.89
C SER A 202 17.05 -5.03 10.28
N LEU A 203 16.52 -4.96 9.05
CA LEU A 203 15.85 -6.06 8.37
C LEU A 203 16.70 -6.70 7.26
N LEU A 204 17.87 -6.14 6.94
CA LEU A 204 18.70 -6.60 5.82
C LEU A 204 19.02 -8.09 5.91
N GLY A 205 19.46 -8.53 7.09
CA GLY A 205 19.78 -9.93 7.34
C GLY A 205 18.57 -10.87 7.30
N LEU A 206 17.41 -10.42 7.81
CA LEU A 206 16.16 -11.19 7.78
C LEU A 206 15.71 -11.51 6.35
N PHE A 207 16.01 -10.61 5.41
CA PHE A 207 15.72 -10.78 4.00
C PHE A 207 16.90 -11.23 3.14
N GLY A 208 18.09 -11.38 3.73
CA GLY A 208 19.30 -11.80 3.01
C GLY A 208 19.73 -10.82 1.92
N VAL A 209 19.60 -9.52 2.17
CA VAL A 209 19.95 -8.46 1.21
C VAL A 209 21.04 -7.54 1.74
N ASN A 210 21.69 -6.81 0.84
CA ASN A 210 22.73 -5.85 1.16
C ASN A 210 22.46 -4.52 0.43
N MET A 211 22.70 -3.40 1.10
CA MET A 211 22.55 -2.07 0.50
C MET A 211 23.43 -1.03 1.20
N PRO A 212 23.79 0.09 0.53
CA PRO A 212 24.52 1.18 1.17
C PRO A 212 23.74 1.88 2.30
N MET A 213 24.43 2.19 3.41
CA MET A 213 23.87 2.95 4.54
C MET A 213 23.91 4.45 4.26
N LEU A 214 22.75 5.05 3.97
CA LEU A 214 22.60 6.46 3.67
C LEU A 214 21.80 7.16 4.78
N TYR A 215 22.42 7.38 5.94
CA TYR A 215 21.79 8.14 7.02
C TYR A 215 21.52 9.58 6.60
N GLY A 216 20.29 10.06 6.86
CA GLY A 216 19.77 11.34 6.38
C GLY A 216 18.88 11.19 5.14
N GLU A 217 18.73 9.99 4.57
CA GLU A 217 17.75 9.77 3.50
C GLU A 217 16.30 9.71 4.03
N GLY A 218 16.10 9.45 5.32
CA GLY A 218 14.78 9.30 5.93
C GLY A 218 14.22 7.88 5.79
N GLY A 219 13.56 7.40 6.84
CA GLY A 219 13.13 6.00 6.98
C GLY A 219 12.29 5.48 5.82
N GLY A 220 11.33 6.28 5.32
CA GLY A 220 10.49 5.88 4.19
C GLY A 220 11.25 5.61 2.89
N ARG A 221 12.34 6.35 2.62
CA ARG A 221 13.18 6.10 1.44
C ARG A 221 14.08 4.89 1.64
N ALA A 222 14.66 4.74 2.84
CA ALA A 222 15.46 3.56 3.18
C ALA A 222 14.61 2.27 3.07
N PHE A 223 13.36 2.30 3.53
CA PHE A 223 12.46 1.14 3.50
C PHE A 223 11.96 0.80 2.09
N VAL A 224 11.77 1.80 1.22
CA VAL A 224 11.54 1.56 -0.22
C VAL A 224 12.74 0.87 -0.85
N ARG A 225 13.97 1.34 -0.59
CA ARG A 225 15.19 0.72 -1.11
C ARG A 225 15.38 -0.72 -0.61
N LEU A 226 15.04 -0.99 0.66
CA LEU A 226 15.02 -2.36 1.19
C LEU A 226 14.13 -3.26 0.32
N GLN A 227 12.89 -2.84 0.06
CA GLN A 227 11.98 -3.61 -0.80
C GLN A 227 12.52 -3.76 -2.22
N GLU A 228 13.14 -2.72 -2.80
CA GLU A 228 13.80 -2.81 -4.11
C GLU A 228 14.92 -3.86 -4.13
N GLU A 229 15.70 -4.03 -3.06
CA GLU A 229 16.68 -5.11 -2.95
C GLU A 229 16.02 -6.49 -2.81
N ILE A 230 14.96 -6.60 -1.99
CA ILE A 230 14.23 -7.88 -1.83
C ILE A 230 13.65 -8.34 -3.17
N MET A 231 13.12 -7.40 -3.96
CA MET A 231 12.55 -7.67 -5.28
C MET A 231 13.56 -8.25 -6.29
N LYS A 232 14.88 -8.06 -6.08
CA LYS A 232 15.89 -8.65 -6.97
C LYS A 232 16.05 -10.16 -6.76
N ALA A 233 15.63 -10.69 -5.61
CA ALA A 233 15.82 -12.09 -5.21
C ALA A 233 14.50 -12.83 -4.92
N SER A 234 13.35 -12.14 -4.94
CA SER A 234 12.05 -12.72 -4.61
C SER A 234 10.95 -12.25 -5.57
N ASP A 235 10.04 -13.15 -5.96
CA ASP A 235 8.81 -12.89 -6.73
C ASP A 235 7.53 -12.90 -5.86
N ASP A 236 7.71 -12.91 -4.54
CA ASP A 236 6.62 -12.95 -3.55
C ASP A 236 5.80 -11.65 -3.52
N GLN A 237 4.61 -11.71 -4.11
CA GLN A 237 3.67 -10.58 -4.20
C GLN A 237 2.99 -10.22 -2.87
N SER A 238 3.19 -10.99 -1.80
CA SER A 238 2.73 -10.60 -0.46
C SER A 238 3.36 -9.28 0.00
N MET A 239 4.52 -8.90 -0.55
CA MET A 239 5.14 -7.59 -0.35
C MET A 239 4.20 -6.41 -0.69
N PHE A 240 3.24 -6.61 -1.60
CA PHE A 240 2.29 -5.57 -2.02
C PHE A 240 0.97 -5.61 -1.22
N ALA A 241 0.80 -6.55 -0.29
CA ALA A 241 -0.41 -6.73 0.51
C ALA A 241 -0.50 -5.84 1.76
N TRP A 242 0.45 -4.92 1.97
CA TRP A 242 0.45 -4.00 3.11
C TRP A 242 -0.82 -3.12 3.19
N ALA A 243 -1.10 -2.58 4.38
CA ALA A 243 -2.37 -1.96 4.78
C ALA A 243 -3.57 -2.91 4.65
N TYR A 244 -3.33 -4.19 4.96
CA TYR A 244 -4.36 -5.16 5.29
C TYR A 244 -4.71 -5.05 6.79
N SER A 245 -6.00 -4.95 7.08
CA SER A 245 -6.56 -5.08 8.42
C SER A 245 -7.26 -6.43 8.49
N ALA A 246 -6.77 -7.33 9.35
CA ALA A 246 -7.44 -8.61 9.56
C ALA A 246 -8.84 -8.36 10.16
N PRO A 247 -9.87 -9.11 9.74
CA PRO A 247 -11.18 -9.01 10.36
C PRO A 247 -11.04 -9.30 11.86
N SER A 248 -11.45 -8.34 12.71
CA SER A 248 -11.25 -8.43 14.15
C SER A 248 -11.97 -9.65 14.73
N SER A 249 -11.22 -10.59 15.30
CA SER A 249 -11.77 -11.60 16.19
C SER A 249 -11.66 -11.08 17.63
N THR A 250 -12.82 -10.77 18.21
CA THR A 250 -13.10 -10.49 19.64
C THR A 250 -12.57 -9.21 20.30
N ASN A 251 -13.52 -8.54 20.98
CA ASN A 251 -13.38 -7.42 21.91
C ASN A 251 -12.14 -7.48 22.82
N THR A 252 -11.21 -6.55 22.63
CA THR A 252 -10.46 -5.96 23.74
C THR A 252 -10.41 -4.44 23.55
N ASN A 253 -10.98 -3.71 24.51
CA ASN A 253 -10.84 -2.26 24.62
C ASN A 253 -9.37 -1.91 24.88
N THR A 254 -8.59 -1.73 23.83
CA THR A 254 -7.34 -0.96 23.87
C THR A 254 -7.60 0.39 23.25
N SER A 255 -7.30 1.42 24.02
CA SER A 255 -7.44 2.84 23.71
C SER A 255 -6.89 3.20 22.33
N ARG A 256 -7.68 4.01 21.62
CA ARG A 256 -7.34 4.84 20.45
C ARG A 256 -5.84 5.15 20.36
N GLY A 257 -5.17 4.50 19.42
CA GLY A 257 -3.79 4.79 19.02
C GLY A 257 -3.72 4.82 17.49
N ASP A 258 -3.33 6.00 16.97
CA ASP A 258 -2.85 6.31 15.62
C ASP A 258 -3.62 5.81 14.40
N ASP A 259 -4.67 6.55 14.03
CA ASP A 259 -5.23 6.60 12.67
C ASP A 259 -4.32 7.37 11.67
N GLY A 260 -3.09 7.76 12.08
CA GLY A 260 -2.19 8.65 11.34
C GLY A 260 -1.35 8.00 10.23
N ASP A 261 -1.18 6.67 10.24
CA ASP A 261 -0.12 6.03 9.45
C ASP A 261 -0.51 5.68 8.00
N ALA A 262 -1.78 5.38 7.73
CA ALA A 262 -2.19 5.04 6.37
C ALA A 262 -2.37 6.28 5.47
N ALA A 263 -2.77 7.43 6.04
CA ALA A 263 -2.73 8.73 5.36
C ALA A 263 -1.28 9.16 5.05
N ALA A 264 -0.33 8.81 5.92
CA ALA A 264 1.10 9.03 5.68
C ALA A 264 1.70 8.15 4.57
N ALA A 265 1.03 7.04 4.21
CA ALA A 265 1.41 6.16 3.10
C ALA A 265 0.92 6.67 1.73
N ALA A 266 -0.09 7.55 1.69
CA ALA A 266 -0.53 8.20 0.47
C ALA A 266 0.55 9.20 0.00
N THR A 267 0.95 9.13 -1.26
CA THR A 267 1.93 10.06 -1.82
C THR A 267 1.27 11.24 -2.53
N THR A 268 0.00 11.10 -2.94
CA THR A 268 -0.75 12.16 -3.64
C THR A 268 -2.25 11.98 -3.41
N ILE A 269 -3.01 13.07 -3.39
CA ILE A 269 -4.48 13.04 -3.42
C ILE A 269 -4.91 13.41 -4.84
N ALA A 270 -5.70 12.56 -5.49
CA ALA A 270 -6.25 12.83 -6.81
C ALA A 270 -7.36 13.88 -6.75
N ASP A 271 -7.72 14.45 -7.90
CA ASP A 271 -8.75 15.50 -8.01
C ASP A 271 -10.13 15.04 -7.49
N ASP A 272 -10.38 13.73 -7.47
CA ASP A 272 -11.61 13.11 -6.94
C ASP A 272 -11.52 12.71 -5.45
N GLY A 273 -10.46 13.12 -4.75
CA GLY A 273 -10.22 12.82 -3.34
C GLY A 273 -9.58 11.46 -3.07
N SER A 274 -9.30 10.64 -4.09
CA SER A 274 -8.66 9.33 -3.90
C SER A 274 -7.22 9.49 -3.42
N LEU A 275 -6.84 8.74 -2.36
CA LEU A 275 -5.47 8.67 -1.88
C LEU A 275 -4.65 7.72 -2.77
N LEU A 276 -3.66 8.26 -3.48
CA LEU A 276 -2.80 7.52 -4.41
C LEU A 276 -1.43 7.22 -3.78
N SER A 277 -0.92 6.02 -4.02
CA SER A 277 0.40 5.57 -3.57
C SER A 277 1.08 4.65 -4.60
N GLY A 278 2.35 4.30 -4.32
CA GLY A 278 3.06 3.24 -5.02
C GLY A 278 2.64 1.85 -4.55
N LEU A 279 3.37 0.83 -5.02
CA LEU A 279 3.21 -0.54 -4.52
C LEU A 279 4.09 -0.81 -3.30
N LEU A 280 5.18 -0.07 -3.13
CA LEU A 280 6.12 -0.27 -2.03
C LEU A 280 5.67 0.54 -0.80
N ALA A 281 5.66 -0.13 0.35
CA ALA A 281 5.37 0.49 1.64
C ALA A 281 6.50 1.44 2.05
N ARG A 282 6.24 2.31 3.03
CA ARG A 282 7.23 3.25 3.59
C ARG A 282 7.69 2.90 5.01
N SER A 283 7.11 1.88 5.61
CA SER A 283 7.42 1.45 6.98
C SER A 283 6.97 0.00 7.17
N PRO A 284 7.64 -0.79 8.02
CA PRO A 284 7.15 -2.11 8.41
C PRO A 284 5.80 -2.04 9.13
N ALA A 285 5.44 -0.91 9.76
CA ALA A 285 4.14 -0.71 10.42
C ALA A 285 2.95 -0.95 9.48
N ALA A 286 3.13 -0.71 8.17
CA ALA A 286 2.10 -0.99 7.16
C ALA A 286 1.76 -2.48 7.04
N PHE A 287 2.58 -3.39 7.60
CA PHE A 287 2.37 -4.83 7.58
C PHE A 287 1.82 -5.39 8.90
N ALA A 288 1.39 -4.56 9.85
CA ALA A 288 0.94 -5.01 11.18
C ALA A 288 -0.13 -6.13 11.13
N GLY A 289 -1.09 -6.05 10.19
CA GLY A 289 -2.12 -7.07 10.00
C GLY A 289 -1.71 -8.27 9.13
N CYS A 290 -0.47 -8.32 8.63
CA CYS A 290 -0.06 -9.27 7.59
C CYS A 290 0.51 -10.60 8.10
N GLY A 291 0.44 -10.89 9.40
CA GLY A 291 1.01 -12.10 10.00
C GLY A 291 0.43 -13.42 9.46
N ALA A 292 -0.79 -13.39 8.92
CA ALA A 292 -1.44 -14.54 8.28
C ALA A 292 -1.35 -14.52 6.74
N VAL A 293 -0.64 -13.56 6.13
CA VAL A 293 -0.61 -13.45 4.66
C VAL A 293 0.47 -14.35 4.10
N VAL A 294 0.08 -15.43 3.42
CA VAL A 294 0.99 -16.41 2.81
C VAL A 294 1.02 -16.28 1.30
N ALA A 295 2.10 -16.73 0.67
CA ALA A 295 2.15 -16.81 -0.79
C ALA A 295 1.11 -17.82 -1.29
N SER A 296 0.38 -17.49 -2.36
CA SER A 296 -0.64 -18.38 -2.90
C SER A 296 -0.02 -19.65 -3.48
N ARG A 297 -0.63 -20.79 -3.20
CA ARG A 297 -0.20 -22.09 -3.76
C ARG A 297 -0.32 -22.13 -5.28
N GLN A 298 -1.38 -21.51 -5.81
CA GLN A 298 -1.60 -21.38 -7.25
C GLN A 298 -1.22 -19.97 -7.70
N LYS A 299 -0.06 -19.84 -8.36
CA LYS A 299 0.35 -18.56 -8.94
C LYS A 299 -0.45 -18.25 -10.21
N TRP A 300 -1.07 -17.07 -10.27
CA TRP A 300 -1.71 -16.52 -11.46
C TRP A 300 -0.73 -15.70 -12.29
N ASN A 301 0.25 -15.05 -11.66
CA ASN A 301 1.31 -14.35 -12.35
C ASN A 301 2.50 -15.28 -12.58
N HIS A 302 3.04 -15.21 -13.80
CA HIS A 302 4.21 -15.98 -14.21
C HIS A 302 5.37 -15.10 -14.67
N GLN A 303 5.20 -13.78 -14.61
CA GLN A 303 6.22 -12.81 -15.00
C GLN A 303 6.86 -12.18 -13.77
N PRO A 304 8.21 -12.06 -13.73
CA PRO A 304 8.88 -11.36 -12.67
C PRO A 304 8.56 -9.86 -12.74
N TYR A 305 8.55 -9.21 -11.58
CA TYR A 305 8.44 -7.76 -11.49
C TYR A 305 9.82 -7.09 -11.51
N ALA A 306 9.90 -5.86 -12.03
CA ALA A 306 11.17 -5.14 -12.14
C ALA A 306 11.01 -3.62 -11.96
N ALA A 307 12.02 -2.96 -11.39
CA ALA A 307 12.10 -1.51 -11.38
C ALA A 307 12.50 -0.97 -12.76
N THR A 308 11.81 0.07 -13.23
CA THR A 308 12.06 0.74 -14.51
C THR A 308 12.04 2.26 -14.34
N ASN A 309 12.46 3.01 -15.36
CA ASN A 309 12.33 4.46 -15.39
C ASN A 309 10.86 4.95 -15.46
N ARG A 310 9.88 4.04 -15.61
CA ARG A 310 8.43 4.32 -15.55
C ARG A 310 7.80 3.93 -14.22
N GLY A 311 8.60 3.43 -13.26
CA GLY A 311 8.13 2.83 -12.01
C GLY A 311 8.30 1.32 -12.00
N LEU A 312 7.61 0.63 -11.08
CA LEU A 312 7.62 -0.83 -11.03
C LEU A 312 6.80 -1.40 -12.18
N SER A 313 7.39 -2.29 -12.97
CA SER A 313 6.71 -3.03 -14.03
C SER A 313 6.28 -4.39 -13.50
N LEU A 314 4.98 -4.66 -13.58
CA LEU A 314 4.37 -5.95 -13.23
C LEU A 314 3.31 -6.29 -14.27
N GLU A 315 3.20 -7.56 -14.63
CA GLU A 315 1.97 -8.07 -15.24
C GLU A 315 1.07 -8.56 -14.12
N MET A 316 -0.19 -8.10 -14.08
CA MET A 316 -1.14 -8.48 -13.04
C MET A 316 -2.49 -8.89 -13.64
N PRO A 317 -3.16 -9.90 -13.06
CA PRO A 317 -4.56 -10.20 -13.33
C PRO A 317 -5.41 -9.07 -12.78
N MET A 318 -6.10 -8.36 -13.65
CA MET A 318 -6.94 -7.23 -13.26
C MET A 318 -8.37 -7.42 -13.71
N VAL A 319 -9.30 -7.12 -12.81
CA VAL A 319 -10.69 -6.87 -13.19
C VAL A 319 -11.00 -5.39 -13.08
N PRO A 320 -11.73 -4.82 -14.04
CA PRO A 320 -12.23 -3.47 -13.96
C PRO A 320 -13.15 -3.29 -12.75
N TRP A 321 -12.97 -2.21 -12.00
CA TRP A 321 -13.73 -1.95 -10.77
C TRP A 321 -14.48 -0.62 -10.79
N GLY A 322 -13.88 0.41 -11.37
CA GLY A 322 -14.37 1.80 -11.33
C GLY A 322 -13.58 2.70 -12.29
N MET A 323 -13.71 4.03 -12.19
CA MET A 323 -13.24 4.95 -13.26
C MET A 323 -11.74 4.96 -13.28
N GLU A 324 -11.20 4.42 -14.37
CA GLU A 324 -9.77 4.14 -14.50
C GLU A 324 -9.25 3.23 -13.38
N THR A 325 -10.14 2.57 -12.64
CA THR A 325 -9.84 1.80 -11.43
C THR A 325 -10.04 0.32 -11.70
N PHE A 326 -9.06 -0.46 -11.31
CA PHE A 326 -9.01 -1.90 -11.44
C PHE A 326 -8.83 -2.50 -10.05
N LEU A 327 -9.38 -3.68 -9.84
CA LEU A 327 -8.97 -4.56 -8.76
C LEU A 327 -7.95 -5.54 -9.35
N ALA A 328 -6.71 -5.46 -8.90
CA ALA A 328 -5.62 -6.33 -9.31
C ALA A 328 -5.45 -7.45 -8.28
N ALA A 329 -5.41 -8.71 -8.73
CA ALA A 329 -5.17 -9.85 -7.85
C ALA A 329 -3.68 -10.04 -7.59
N LEU A 330 -3.33 -10.25 -6.33
CA LEU A 330 -1.99 -10.62 -5.88
C LEU A 330 -1.90 -12.13 -5.69
N ASP A 331 -0.71 -12.70 -5.86
CA ASP A 331 -0.38 -14.10 -5.56
C ASP A 331 -0.08 -14.33 -4.07
N CYS A 332 -1.01 -13.87 -3.23
CA CYS A 332 -1.03 -14.16 -1.81
C CYS A 332 -2.48 -14.33 -1.30
N GLU A 333 -2.61 -15.04 -0.18
CA GLU A 333 -3.87 -15.45 0.45
C GLU A 333 -3.73 -15.44 1.97
N VAL A 334 -4.85 -15.50 2.68
CA VAL A 334 -4.86 -15.65 4.14
C VAL A 334 -4.63 -17.12 4.48
N GLU A 335 -3.70 -17.38 5.39
CA GLU A 335 -3.34 -18.72 5.82
C GLU A 335 -4.56 -19.48 6.35
N GLY A 336 -4.78 -20.68 5.83
CA GLY A 336 -5.89 -21.54 6.25
C GLY A 336 -7.26 -21.12 5.72
N GLU A 337 -7.39 -20.03 4.96
CA GLU A 337 -8.64 -19.57 4.37
C GLU A 337 -8.67 -19.83 2.84
N PRO A 338 -9.46 -20.80 2.35
CA PRO A 338 -9.65 -20.99 0.92
C PRO A 338 -10.28 -19.75 0.25
N ASP A 339 -9.94 -19.51 -1.03
CA ASP A 339 -10.48 -18.41 -1.85
C ASP A 339 -10.29 -16.99 -1.27
N SER A 340 -9.30 -16.81 -0.39
CA SER A 340 -8.98 -15.54 0.30
C SER A 340 -7.94 -14.69 -0.44
N ARG A 341 -7.74 -14.91 -1.75
CA ARG A 341 -6.75 -14.20 -2.57
C ARG A 341 -6.85 -12.69 -2.38
N PHE A 342 -5.73 -12.02 -2.26
CA PHE A 342 -5.71 -10.57 -2.08
C PHE A 342 -5.94 -9.81 -3.37
N GLY A 343 -6.72 -8.74 -3.29
CA GLY A 343 -6.94 -7.76 -4.36
C GLY A 343 -6.53 -6.36 -3.91
N ILE A 344 -5.82 -5.62 -4.75
CA ILE A 344 -5.46 -4.21 -4.54
C ILE A 344 -6.12 -3.33 -5.59
N TYR A 345 -6.55 -2.14 -5.19
CA TYR A 345 -7.11 -1.18 -6.13
C TYR A 345 -6.00 -0.43 -6.86
N MET A 346 -6.08 -0.43 -8.18
CA MET A 346 -5.11 0.21 -9.09
C MET A 346 -5.84 1.24 -9.94
N ARG A 347 -5.46 2.50 -9.85
CA ARG A 347 -5.90 3.56 -10.78
C ARG A 347 -4.91 3.65 -11.92
N MET A 348 -5.42 3.60 -13.14
CA MET A 348 -4.71 3.99 -14.35
C MET A 348 -4.59 5.51 -14.39
N LEU A 349 -3.39 6.01 -14.64
CA LEU A 349 -3.06 7.43 -14.73
C LEU A 349 -3.04 7.88 -16.20
N PRO A 350 -3.05 9.20 -16.47
CA PRO A 350 -2.84 9.71 -17.82
C PRO A 350 -1.51 9.21 -18.42
N GLY A 351 -1.60 8.49 -19.54
CA GLY A 351 -0.47 7.83 -20.20
C GLY A 351 -0.71 6.32 -20.34
N GLU A 352 -0.29 5.73 -21.47
CA GLU A 352 -0.48 4.30 -21.70
C GLU A 352 0.22 3.46 -20.61
N ASP A 353 -0.55 2.54 -20.01
CA ASP A 353 -0.12 1.56 -19.00
C ASP A 353 0.49 2.12 -17.69
N GLN A 354 0.27 3.40 -17.39
CA GLN A 354 0.73 4.00 -16.13
C GLN A 354 -0.31 3.81 -15.02
N PHE A 355 0.10 3.41 -13.82
CA PHE A 355 -0.81 3.18 -12.69
C PHE A 355 -0.31 3.75 -11.36
N ALA A 356 -1.23 3.89 -10.41
CA ALA A 356 -1.00 4.11 -8.99
C ALA A 356 -1.91 3.18 -8.17
N ARG A 357 -1.47 2.79 -6.97
CA ARG A 357 -2.32 2.11 -6.00
C ARG A 357 -3.29 3.11 -5.36
N ILE A 358 -4.53 2.71 -5.14
CA ILE A 358 -5.52 3.48 -4.41
C ILE A 358 -5.61 2.96 -2.98
N LEU A 359 -5.47 3.86 -2.01
CA LEU A 359 -5.78 3.60 -0.61
C LEU A 359 -7.20 4.12 -0.35
N ARG A 360 -8.13 3.25 0.06
CA ARG A 360 -9.52 3.62 0.32
C ARG A 360 -9.78 3.59 1.81
N HIS A 361 -10.60 4.51 2.31
CA HIS A 361 -11.24 4.33 3.61
C HIS A 361 -12.31 3.24 3.49
N GLY A 362 -12.26 2.27 4.38
CA GLY A 362 -13.29 1.27 4.61
C GLY A 362 -14.49 1.87 5.32
N GLU A 363 -15.53 1.06 5.51
CA GLU A 363 -16.80 1.51 6.11
C GLU A 363 -16.64 1.99 7.56
N ASP A 364 -15.59 1.53 8.25
CA ASP A 364 -15.23 1.92 9.63
C ASP A 364 -14.17 3.03 9.70
N ASP A 365 -14.05 3.88 8.67
CA ASP A 365 -13.01 4.92 8.51
C ASP A 365 -11.54 4.42 8.46
N SER A 366 -11.29 3.12 8.72
CA SER A 366 -9.97 2.49 8.56
C SER A 366 -9.53 2.49 7.09
N VAL A 367 -8.27 2.79 6.79
CA VAL A 367 -7.79 2.73 5.40
C VAL A 367 -7.56 1.28 4.98
N ALA A 368 -8.57 0.66 4.36
CA ALA A 368 -8.45 -0.66 3.74
C ALA A 368 -7.94 -0.53 2.30
N SER A 369 -6.68 -0.87 2.09
CA SER A 369 -6.04 -0.83 0.76
C SER A 369 -6.14 -2.15 0.00
N THR A 370 -6.60 -3.19 0.67
CA THR A 370 -6.74 -4.56 0.17
C THR A 370 -8.19 -5.03 0.33
N LYS A 371 -8.64 -5.92 -0.55
CA LYS A 371 -9.93 -6.58 -0.50
C LYS A 371 -9.76 -8.04 -0.90
N PRO A 372 -10.54 -8.98 -0.34
CA PRO A 372 -10.67 -10.31 -0.94
C PRO A 372 -11.03 -10.24 -2.44
N PHE A 373 -10.20 -10.86 -3.27
CA PHE A 373 -10.40 -11.05 -4.69
C PHE A 373 -11.26 -12.31 -4.89
N ALA A 374 -12.58 -12.11 -4.96
CA ALA A 374 -13.53 -13.21 -5.04
C ALA A 374 -13.25 -14.13 -6.23
N GLN A 375 -13.28 -15.45 -6.00
CA GLN A 375 -13.03 -16.46 -7.03
C GLN A 375 -13.99 -16.36 -8.23
N SER A 376 -15.20 -15.83 -8.02
CA SER A 376 -16.16 -15.55 -9.10
C SER A 376 -15.67 -14.52 -10.13
N LEU A 377 -14.66 -13.72 -9.78
CA LEU A 377 -14.03 -12.74 -10.66
C LEU A 377 -12.91 -13.36 -11.51
N ALA A 378 -12.40 -14.54 -11.15
CA ALA A 378 -11.30 -15.20 -11.86
C ALA A 378 -11.55 -15.35 -13.39
N PRO A 379 -12.76 -15.74 -13.86
CA PRO A 379 -13.01 -15.88 -15.29
C PRO A 379 -13.06 -14.56 -16.08
N THR A 380 -13.21 -13.41 -15.40
CA THR A 380 -13.34 -12.09 -16.05
C THR A 380 -12.03 -11.30 -16.04
N VAL A 381 -10.99 -11.85 -15.43
CA VAL A 381 -9.65 -11.27 -15.35
C VAL A 381 -9.06 -11.06 -16.74
N LYS A 382 -8.40 -9.91 -16.92
CA LYS A 382 -7.47 -9.67 -18.02
C LYS A 382 -6.08 -9.39 -17.44
N TYR A 383 -5.07 -10.06 -18.00
CA TYR A 383 -3.68 -9.75 -17.69
C TYR A 383 -3.32 -8.40 -18.31
N ARG A 384 -2.79 -7.51 -17.48
CA ARG A 384 -2.36 -6.17 -17.90
C ARG A 384 -0.96 -5.89 -17.40
N LYS A 385 -0.11 -5.38 -18.29
CA LYS A 385 1.18 -4.81 -17.92
C LYS A 385 0.93 -3.45 -17.29
N ALA A 386 1.37 -3.29 -16.05
CA ALA A 386 1.23 -2.07 -15.28
C ALA A 386 2.62 -1.50 -14.96
N TYR A 387 2.78 -0.19 -15.16
CA TYR A 387 3.92 0.57 -14.66
C TYR A 387 3.44 1.43 -13.49
N VAL A 388 3.80 1.05 -12.26
CA VAL A 388 3.32 1.72 -11.04
C VAL A 388 4.36 2.70 -10.53
N GLN A 389 3.99 3.99 -10.47
CA GLN A 389 4.85 5.03 -9.91
C GLN A 389 5.03 4.83 -8.40
N GLN A 390 6.28 4.78 -7.94
CA GLN A 390 6.61 4.68 -6.51
C GLN A 390 6.74 6.04 -5.82
N ARG A 391 6.80 7.13 -6.60
CA ARG A 391 6.89 8.52 -6.12
C ARG A 391 5.72 9.32 -6.66
N GLY A 392 5.08 10.11 -5.80
CA GLY A 392 4.11 11.13 -6.19
C GLY A 392 4.83 12.36 -6.71
N ASP A 393 5.60 12.20 -7.78
CA ASP A 393 6.11 13.34 -8.54
C ASP A 393 5.10 13.67 -9.65
N ALA A 394 3.94 14.19 -9.24
CA ALA A 394 3.19 15.07 -10.11
C ALA A 394 3.90 16.44 -10.12
N ALA A 395 5.11 16.48 -10.67
CA ALA A 395 5.63 17.74 -11.18
C ALA A 395 4.67 18.16 -12.29
N SER A 396 3.81 19.11 -11.98
CA SER A 396 2.93 19.79 -12.92
C SER A 396 3.72 20.25 -14.14
N ARG A 397 3.83 19.41 -15.17
CA ARG A 397 4.17 19.82 -16.54
C ARG A 397 2.93 20.42 -17.20
N GLY A 398 2.28 21.35 -16.49
CA GLY A 398 1.31 22.28 -17.05
C GLY A 398 2.04 23.58 -17.32
N GLY A 399 2.52 23.76 -18.56
CA GLY A 399 3.18 24.99 -18.98
C GLY A 399 2.22 26.18 -18.88
N ARG A 400 2.25 26.92 -17.76
CA ARG A 400 1.79 28.32 -17.76
C ARG A 400 2.88 29.15 -18.39
N ARG A 401 2.73 29.38 -19.70
CA ARG A 401 3.44 30.42 -20.45
C ARG A 401 3.11 31.76 -19.80
N ARG A 402 3.95 32.23 -18.87
CA ARG A 402 3.87 33.60 -18.37
C ARG A 402 4.31 34.52 -19.51
N GLU A 403 3.36 35.22 -20.10
CA GLU A 403 3.60 36.37 -20.96
C GLU A 403 4.43 37.41 -20.17
N LYS A 404 5.62 37.72 -20.68
CA LYS A 404 6.46 38.79 -20.14
C LYS A 404 5.83 40.14 -20.50
N VAL A 405 5.12 40.74 -19.56
CA VAL A 405 4.84 42.18 -19.62
C VAL A 405 6.10 42.93 -19.21
N LYS A 406 6.59 43.77 -20.10
CA LYS A 406 7.82 44.56 -20.00
C LYS A 406 7.50 45.88 -19.26
N PRO A 407 8.09 46.20 -18.10
CA PRO A 407 8.05 47.58 -17.61
C PRO A 407 9.19 48.38 -18.24
N LYS A 408 8.86 49.61 -18.61
CA LYS A 408 9.77 50.62 -19.16
C LYS A 408 10.78 51.09 -18.10
N SER A 409 11.94 51.46 -18.64
CA SER A 409 13.09 52.14 -18.03
C SER A 409 12.74 53.38 -17.19
N GLY A 410 13.52 53.59 -16.13
CA GLY A 410 13.66 54.87 -15.44
C GLY A 410 14.70 54.77 -14.32
N ASP A 411 15.86 55.38 -14.56
CA ASP A 411 17.03 55.42 -13.68
C ASP A 411 16.77 56.07 -12.31
N ALA A 412 17.45 55.60 -11.26
CA ALA A 412 18.19 56.44 -10.31
C ALA A 412 18.96 55.59 -9.27
N ALA A 413 20.10 56.12 -8.85
CA ALA A 413 21.24 55.43 -8.27
C ALA A 413 21.18 55.18 -6.74
N ALA A 414 22.04 54.23 -6.32
CA ALA A 414 22.83 54.17 -5.08
C ALA A 414 22.12 54.28 -3.71
N ASN A 415 22.15 53.18 -2.94
CA ASN A 415 23.09 53.04 -1.83
C ASN A 415 22.95 51.68 -1.14
N THR A 416 24.10 51.05 -0.93
CA THR A 416 24.27 49.79 -0.20
C THR A 416 24.36 50.09 1.29
N THR A 417 23.41 49.60 2.08
CA THR A 417 23.57 49.49 3.54
C THR A 417 23.09 48.12 4.01
N THR A 418 24.05 47.30 4.43
CA THR A 418 23.88 46.02 5.10
C THR A 418 23.14 46.21 6.42
N LEU A 419 22.03 45.51 6.64
CA LEU A 419 21.30 45.51 7.90
C LEU A 419 21.13 44.07 8.40
N VAL A 420 21.86 43.77 9.47
CA VAL A 420 21.78 42.55 10.28
C VAL A 420 20.49 42.61 11.08
N ILE A 421 19.56 41.68 10.86
CA ILE A 421 18.37 41.52 11.71
C ILE A 421 18.64 40.41 12.71
N ARG A 422 18.69 40.80 14.00
CA ARG A 422 18.69 39.92 15.16
C ARG A 422 17.28 39.38 15.37
N ASN A 423 17.15 38.08 15.58
CA ASN A 423 15.90 37.45 16.01
C ASN A 423 15.63 37.79 17.49
N SER A 424 14.52 38.47 17.75
CA SER A 424 13.89 38.54 19.07
C SER A 424 12.65 37.64 19.08
N ALA A 425 12.57 36.77 20.08
CA ALA A 425 11.44 35.87 20.31
C ALA A 425 10.12 36.64 20.50
N PRO A 426 8.96 36.10 20.04
CA PRO A 426 7.67 36.68 20.34
C PRO A 426 7.21 36.30 21.75
N ASN A 427 6.63 37.31 22.40
CA ASN A 427 6.18 37.36 23.78
C ASN A 427 4.84 36.61 23.95
N GLU A 428 4.74 35.79 24.99
CA GLU A 428 3.75 34.72 25.20
C GLU A 428 2.44 35.18 25.88
N ALA A 429 1.99 36.43 25.68
CA ALA A 429 0.91 37.00 26.51
C ALA A 429 -0.17 37.81 25.77
N ALA A 430 -0.57 37.42 24.56
CA ALA A 430 -1.68 38.08 23.84
C ALA A 430 -2.47 37.17 22.88
N ALA A 431 -2.78 35.93 23.28
CA ALA A 431 -3.58 35.00 22.47
C ALA A 431 -4.70 34.31 23.28
N ALA A 432 -5.46 35.09 24.05
CA ALA A 432 -6.61 34.58 24.80
C ALA A 432 -7.77 35.59 24.82
N ALA A 433 -8.35 35.89 23.65
CA ALA A 433 -9.70 36.46 23.52
C ALA A 433 -10.11 36.65 22.03
N ALA A 434 -10.32 35.55 21.30
CA ALA A 434 -11.08 35.55 20.04
C ALA A 434 -11.52 34.12 19.65
N ALA A 435 -12.12 33.39 20.61
CA ALA A 435 -12.81 32.14 20.32
C ALA A 435 -14.33 32.41 20.36
N ALA A 436 -14.85 32.95 19.25
CA ALA A 436 -16.28 32.96 18.97
C ALA A 436 -16.51 32.04 17.77
N ALA A 437 -17.40 31.06 17.98
CA ALA A 437 -17.69 29.92 17.12
C ALA A 437 -17.70 30.21 15.62
N THR A 438 -16.68 29.71 14.91
CA THR A 438 -16.76 29.44 13.47
C THR A 438 -17.49 28.11 13.30
N PRO A 439 -18.61 28.04 12.56
CA PRO A 439 -19.25 26.74 12.29
C PRO A 439 -18.25 25.84 11.56
N ALA A 440 -18.20 24.56 11.96
CA ALA A 440 -17.41 23.54 11.29
C ALA A 440 -17.67 23.60 9.77
N PRO A 441 -16.63 23.51 8.93
CA PRO A 441 -16.84 23.46 7.48
C PRO A 441 -17.81 22.33 7.18
N ALA A 442 -18.87 22.64 6.42
CA ALA A 442 -19.83 21.62 6.00
C ALA A 442 -19.06 20.46 5.35
N PRO A 443 -19.43 19.20 5.64
CA PRO A 443 -18.76 18.06 5.04
C PRO A 443 -18.78 18.22 3.52
N VAL A 444 -17.61 18.13 2.90
CA VAL A 444 -17.49 18.16 1.45
C VAL A 444 -18.28 16.95 0.93
N PRO A 445 -19.25 17.14 0.02
CA PRO A 445 -20.03 16.02 -0.49
C PRO A 445 -19.10 15.00 -1.15
N VAL A 446 -19.15 13.75 -0.68
CA VAL A 446 -18.38 12.66 -1.25
C VAL A 446 -18.97 12.32 -2.62
N ILE A 447 -18.24 12.65 -3.67
CA ILE A 447 -18.64 12.32 -5.04
C ILE A 447 -18.35 10.84 -5.27
N THR A 448 -19.38 10.06 -5.56
CA THR A 448 -19.30 8.63 -5.83
C THR A 448 -19.25 8.38 -7.35
N PRO A 449 -18.14 7.85 -7.89
CA PRO A 449 -18.07 7.49 -9.31
C PRO A 449 -18.91 6.24 -9.59
N ILE A 450 -19.79 6.32 -10.59
CA ILE A 450 -20.70 5.23 -11.01
C ILE A 450 -20.40 4.83 -12.45
N TYR A 451 -20.25 3.52 -12.65
CA TYR A 451 -20.13 2.91 -13.96
C TYR A 451 -21.50 2.78 -14.57
N GLY A 452 -21.90 3.81 -15.29
CA GLY A 452 -23.24 3.87 -15.82
C GLY A 452 -23.42 5.07 -16.73
N PHE A 453 -24.62 5.13 -17.29
CA PHE A 453 -25.05 6.23 -18.13
C PHE A 453 -26.23 6.91 -17.45
N TYR A 454 -26.12 8.23 -17.25
CA TYR A 454 -27.27 9.10 -17.08
C TYR A 454 -27.75 9.54 -18.46
N ILE A 455 -28.95 9.09 -18.83
CA ILE A 455 -29.54 9.37 -20.13
C ILE A 455 -30.33 10.68 -20.02
N ARG A 456 -29.64 11.79 -20.27
CA ARG A 456 -30.16 13.14 -20.05
C ARG A 456 -31.12 13.57 -21.15
N SER A 457 -30.67 13.50 -22.40
CA SER A 457 -31.49 13.91 -23.55
C SER A 457 -31.48 12.87 -24.67
N LEU A 458 -32.65 12.65 -25.25
CA LEU A 458 -32.88 11.82 -26.43
C LEU A 458 -33.83 12.57 -27.39
N PRO A 459 -33.77 12.31 -28.71
CA PRO A 459 -34.63 12.99 -29.68
C PRO A 459 -36.11 12.64 -29.56
N MET A 460 -36.43 11.54 -28.88
CA MET A 460 -37.80 11.11 -28.56
C MET A 460 -37.96 10.99 -27.05
N ARG A 461 -39.18 11.24 -26.56
CA ARG A 461 -39.50 11.13 -25.14
C ARG A 461 -39.39 9.67 -24.69
N LEU A 462 -38.53 9.43 -23.69
CA LEU A 462 -38.38 8.12 -23.05
C LEU A 462 -39.35 8.02 -21.87
N ILE A 463 -40.39 7.21 -22.03
CA ILE A 463 -41.32 6.78 -20.99
C ILE A 463 -41.54 5.27 -21.10
N THR A 464 -41.52 4.58 -19.98
CA THR A 464 -41.76 3.13 -19.88
C THR A 464 -43.11 2.82 -19.22
N ALA A 465 -43.72 3.79 -18.55
CA ALA A 465 -45.10 3.76 -18.08
C ALA A 465 -46.04 4.57 -18.98
N GLN A 466 -47.35 4.28 -18.90
CA GLN A 466 -48.37 5.06 -19.61
C GLN A 466 -48.32 6.53 -19.18
N ASP A 467 -48.33 7.44 -20.16
CA ASP A 467 -48.42 8.87 -19.90
C ASP A 467 -49.82 9.21 -19.36
N PRO A 468 -49.94 9.78 -18.14
CA PRO A 468 -51.22 10.20 -17.60
C PRO A 468 -51.92 11.26 -18.48
N GLN A 469 -51.17 12.01 -19.28
CA GLN A 469 -51.67 13.09 -20.14
C GLN A 469 -51.93 12.64 -21.59
N ASP A 470 -51.25 11.60 -22.08
CA ASP A 470 -51.48 10.97 -23.39
C ASP A 470 -51.37 9.44 -23.30
N GLN A 471 -52.44 8.78 -22.87
CA GLN A 471 -52.50 7.32 -22.77
C GLN A 471 -52.26 6.58 -24.11
N SER A 472 -52.34 7.30 -25.23
CA SER A 472 -52.08 6.75 -26.57
C SER A 472 -50.62 6.87 -27.02
N TYR A 473 -49.76 7.46 -26.20
CA TYR A 473 -48.33 7.55 -26.51
C TYR A 473 -47.67 6.18 -26.41
N PRO A 474 -46.87 5.77 -27.41
CA PRO A 474 -46.22 4.46 -27.39
C PRO A 474 -45.14 4.39 -26.29
N ILE A 475 -45.16 3.33 -25.49
CA ILE A 475 -44.17 3.11 -24.43
C ILE A 475 -42.87 2.53 -24.99
N SER A 476 -41.76 2.99 -24.43
CA SER A 476 -40.43 2.44 -24.69
C SER A 476 -40.16 1.23 -23.79
N GLU A 477 -39.24 0.37 -24.22
CA GLU A 477 -38.80 -0.79 -23.44
C GLU A 477 -37.32 -0.63 -23.09
N VAL A 478 -36.96 -0.90 -21.83
CA VAL A 478 -35.58 -0.80 -21.35
C VAL A 478 -35.15 -2.15 -20.80
N THR A 479 -34.07 -2.67 -21.35
CA THR A 479 -33.42 -3.90 -20.90
C THR A 479 -32.05 -3.54 -20.34
N THR A 480 -31.76 -3.96 -19.10
CA THR A 480 -30.48 -3.69 -18.44
C THR A 480 -29.68 -4.98 -18.21
N VAL A 481 -28.37 -4.81 -18.00
CA VAL A 481 -27.47 -5.89 -17.57
C VAL A 481 -27.85 -6.36 -16.15
N PRO A 482 -27.76 -7.66 -15.82
CA PRO A 482 -28.14 -8.15 -14.50
C PRO A 482 -27.10 -7.69 -13.47
N GLY A 483 -27.53 -7.36 -12.25
CA GLY A 483 -26.65 -6.87 -11.18
C GLY A 483 -26.38 -5.35 -11.21
N GLY A 484 -26.89 -4.63 -12.21
CA GLY A 484 -26.97 -3.16 -12.21
C GLY A 484 -28.22 -2.62 -11.52
N GLU A 485 -28.32 -1.30 -11.41
CA GLU A 485 -29.52 -0.60 -10.93
C GLU A 485 -30.69 -0.88 -11.89
N ALA A 486 -31.90 -1.06 -11.33
CA ALA A 486 -33.12 -1.19 -12.11
C ALA A 486 -33.45 0.15 -12.80
N TRP A 487 -34.05 0.09 -13.99
CA TRP A 487 -34.43 1.30 -14.72
C TRP A 487 -35.52 2.07 -13.97
N ASP A 488 -35.33 3.39 -13.88
CA ASP A 488 -36.30 4.35 -13.34
C ASP A 488 -36.45 5.53 -14.32
N ASP A 489 -37.69 5.83 -14.75
CA ASP A 489 -37.99 6.88 -15.73
C ASP A 489 -37.60 8.30 -15.26
N THR A 490 -37.51 8.52 -13.94
CA THR A 490 -37.18 9.82 -13.33
C THR A 490 -35.68 10.00 -13.26
N GLN A 491 -34.96 8.99 -12.78
CA GLN A 491 -33.52 9.02 -12.61
C GLN A 491 -32.79 8.82 -13.95
N ARG A 492 -33.31 7.96 -14.82
CA ARG A 492 -32.74 7.61 -16.14
C ARG A 492 -31.28 7.16 -16.08
N ILE A 493 -30.96 6.43 -15.01
CA ILE A 493 -29.63 5.88 -14.76
C ILE A 493 -29.65 4.39 -15.09
N VAL A 494 -28.59 3.92 -15.75
CA VAL A 494 -28.30 2.50 -15.94
C VAL A 494 -26.87 2.23 -15.54
N THR A 495 -26.62 1.17 -14.76
CA THR A 495 -25.29 0.88 -14.21
C THR A 495 -24.79 -0.51 -14.58
N LEU A 496 -23.47 -0.65 -14.64
CA LEU A 496 -22.75 -1.88 -14.87
C LEU A 496 -22.20 -2.40 -13.53
N PRO A 497 -22.46 -3.66 -13.15
CA PRO A 497 -21.84 -4.24 -11.96
C PRO A 497 -20.31 -4.28 -12.08
N ALA A 498 -19.63 -4.25 -10.93
CA ALA A 498 -18.16 -4.34 -10.85
C ALA A 498 -17.64 -5.61 -11.55
N GLY A 499 -16.54 -5.48 -12.31
CA GLY A 499 -15.99 -6.57 -13.13
C GLY A 499 -16.69 -6.79 -14.47
N GLY A 500 -17.85 -6.16 -14.70
CA GLY A 500 -18.56 -6.21 -15.97
C GLY A 500 -17.88 -5.39 -17.07
N SER A 501 -18.08 -5.79 -18.33
CA SER A 501 -17.82 -4.96 -19.51
C SER A 501 -18.85 -5.33 -20.58
N GLY A 502 -19.07 -4.45 -21.57
CA GLY A 502 -20.03 -4.70 -22.62
C GLY A 502 -21.31 -3.87 -22.48
N THR A 503 -22.44 -4.43 -22.92
CA THR A 503 -23.71 -3.70 -22.99
C THR A 503 -24.27 -3.47 -21.60
N VAL A 504 -24.54 -2.21 -21.25
CA VAL A 504 -25.14 -1.82 -19.98
C VAL A 504 -26.65 -1.80 -20.08
N ALA A 505 -27.17 -1.19 -21.15
CA ALA A 505 -28.59 -1.16 -21.43
C ALA A 505 -28.89 -1.10 -22.92
N VAL A 506 -30.06 -1.64 -23.27
CA VAL A 506 -30.70 -1.52 -24.57
C VAL A 506 -32.08 -0.91 -24.37
N ILE A 507 -32.36 0.14 -25.14
CA ILE A 507 -33.62 0.89 -25.07
C ILE A 507 -34.26 0.79 -26.45
N TRP A 508 -35.43 0.17 -26.52
CA TRP A 508 -36.32 0.29 -27.65
C TRP A 508 -37.12 1.58 -27.48
N LEU A 509 -36.58 2.69 -27.98
CA LEU A 509 -37.17 4.01 -27.84
C LEU A 509 -38.34 4.15 -28.83
N ARG A 510 -39.56 4.33 -28.32
CA ARG A 510 -40.77 4.55 -29.13
C ARG A 510 -41.31 5.95 -28.94
N GLY A 511 -41.78 6.55 -30.02
CA GLY A 511 -42.37 7.89 -30.01
C GLY A 511 -43.27 8.16 -31.20
N LYS A 512 -43.93 9.32 -31.22
CA LYS A 512 -44.71 9.81 -32.37
C LYS A 512 -43.93 10.91 -33.11
N GLU A 513 -43.84 10.77 -34.43
CA GLU A 513 -43.31 11.80 -35.35
C GLU A 513 -44.24 11.84 -36.57
N ASP A 514 -44.79 13.02 -36.90
CA ASP A 514 -45.78 13.21 -37.97
C ASP A 514 -46.96 12.21 -37.91
N ASP A 515 -47.56 12.04 -36.72
CA ASP A 515 -48.65 11.09 -36.42
C ASP A 515 -48.34 9.59 -36.66
N ARG A 516 -47.07 9.24 -36.89
CA ARG A 516 -46.62 7.86 -37.03
C ARG A 516 -45.79 7.43 -35.83
N VAL A 517 -45.97 6.18 -35.41
CA VAL A 517 -45.11 5.57 -34.40
C VAL A 517 -43.75 5.28 -35.03
N ARG A 518 -42.70 5.92 -34.48
CA ARG A 518 -41.30 5.65 -34.81
C ARG A 518 -40.67 4.84 -33.68
N SER A 519 -39.68 4.04 -34.04
CA SER A 519 -38.89 3.25 -33.10
C SER A 519 -37.41 3.37 -33.44
N ASN A 520 -36.57 3.57 -32.43
CA ASN A 520 -35.11 3.58 -32.57
C ASN A 520 -34.48 2.73 -31.48
N ALA A 521 -33.47 1.94 -31.83
CA ALA A 521 -32.65 1.25 -30.85
C ALA A 521 -31.64 2.24 -30.27
N VAL A 522 -31.57 2.32 -28.95
CA VAL A 522 -30.46 2.97 -28.24
C VAL A 522 -29.73 1.89 -27.45
N LYS A 523 -28.41 1.83 -27.58
CA LYS A 523 -27.59 0.91 -26.79
C LYS A 523 -26.49 1.70 -26.13
N VAL A 524 -26.26 1.46 -24.86
CA VAL A 524 -25.17 2.08 -24.10
C VAL A 524 -24.32 0.98 -23.50
N GLY A 525 -23.01 1.16 -23.54
CA GLY A 525 -22.07 0.14 -23.12
C GLY A 525 -20.65 0.65 -22.96
N PHE A 526 -19.78 -0.23 -22.49
CA PHE A 526 -18.35 0.02 -22.39
C PHE A 526 -17.60 -1.04 -23.20
N ASP A 527 -16.64 -0.60 -24.02
CA ASP A 527 -15.77 -1.53 -24.74
C ASP A 527 -14.76 -2.23 -23.81
N GLY A 528 -13.88 -3.05 -24.38
CA GLY A 528 -12.88 -3.80 -23.61
C GLY A 528 -11.87 -2.96 -22.82
N ASP A 529 -11.78 -1.67 -23.13
CA ASP A 529 -10.90 -0.67 -22.50
C ASP A 529 -11.68 0.42 -21.72
N PHE A 530 -12.99 0.20 -21.53
CA PHE A 530 -13.91 1.08 -20.82
C PHE A 530 -14.16 2.44 -21.45
N ASN A 531 -13.97 2.54 -22.75
CA ASN A 531 -14.49 3.68 -23.46
C ASN A 531 -16.03 3.59 -23.52
N PRO A 532 -16.75 4.70 -23.25
CA PRO A 532 -18.20 4.70 -23.39
C PRO A 532 -18.56 4.60 -24.87
N VAL A 533 -19.46 3.67 -25.18
CA VAL A 533 -19.95 3.45 -26.55
C VAL A 533 -21.46 3.57 -26.54
N VAL A 534 -21.98 4.25 -27.56
CA VAL A 534 -23.41 4.43 -27.76
C VAL A 534 -23.80 4.09 -29.18
N GLN A 535 -24.90 3.36 -29.32
CA GLN A 535 -25.61 3.19 -30.57
C GLN A 535 -26.90 4.00 -30.49
N TYR A 536 -27.22 4.78 -31.53
CA TYR A 536 -28.52 5.41 -31.70
C TYR A 536 -29.02 5.19 -33.13
N GLY A 537 -30.08 4.41 -33.27
CA GLY A 537 -30.53 3.83 -34.53
C GLY A 537 -29.96 2.42 -34.75
N GLY A 538 -29.91 1.98 -36.01
CA GLY A 538 -29.43 0.65 -36.37
C GLY A 538 -30.34 -0.50 -35.89
N MET A 539 -29.75 -1.69 -35.78
CA MET A 539 -30.47 -2.91 -35.36
C MET A 539 -30.45 -3.09 -33.85
N LEU A 540 -31.53 -3.62 -33.29
CA LEU A 540 -31.63 -3.98 -31.87
C LEU A 540 -30.71 -5.17 -31.52
N GLY A 541 -30.76 -6.21 -32.36
CA GLY A 541 -29.92 -7.39 -32.23
C GLY A 541 -28.46 -7.11 -32.60
N SER A 542 -27.55 -7.77 -31.89
CA SER A 542 -26.11 -7.56 -32.04
C SER A 542 -25.49 -8.46 -33.12
N PRO A 543 -24.60 -7.96 -34.00
CA PRO A 543 -24.13 -8.72 -35.16
C PRO A 543 -23.39 -10.04 -34.87
N GLY A 544 -22.73 -10.14 -33.72
CA GLY A 544 -22.02 -11.33 -33.26
C GLY A 544 -22.89 -12.36 -32.54
N ALA A 545 -24.15 -12.02 -32.24
CA ALA A 545 -25.09 -12.88 -31.51
C ALA A 545 -25.98 -13.71 -32.44
N ARG A 546 -25.45 -14.20 -33.57
CA ARG A 546 -26.24 -14.84 -34.64
C ARG A 546 -26.97 -16.12 -34.21
N ALA A 547 -26.55 -16.72 -33.10
CA ALA A 547 -27.18 -17.90 -32.52
C ALA A 547 -28.50 -17.59 -31.77
N TYR A 548 -28.78 -16.31 -31.51
CA TYR A 548 -29.94 -15.86 -30.74
C TYR A 548 -30.88 -15.04 -31.61
N ALA A 549 -32.17 -15.04 -31.28
CA ALA A 549 -33.15 -14.17 -31.93
C ALA A 549 -32.80 -12.69 -31.69
N SER A 550 -33.01 -11.81 -32.67
CA SER A 550 -32.58 -10.41 -32.58
C SER A 550 -33.24 -9.60 -31.45
N ASP A 551 -34.41 -10.04 -31.02
CA ASP A 551 -35.23 -9.49 -29.94
C ASP A 551 -35.06 -10.24 -28.61
N SER A 552 -34.32 -11.36 -28.58
CA SER A 552 -33.98 -12.03 -27.33
C SER A 552 -33.02 -11.21 -26.47
N TYR A 553 -33.05 -11.45 -25.16
CA TYR A 553 -32.13 -10.80 -24.22
C TYR A 553 -30.67 -10.98 -24.65
N GLU A 554 -30.25 -12.21 -24.97
CA GLU A 554 -28.90 -12.54 -25.39
C GLU A 554 -28.53 -11.86 -26.71
N GLY A 555 -29.46 -11.83 -27.67
CA GLY A 555 -29.27 -11.15 -28.95
C GLY A 555 -29.05 -9.64 -28.80
N GLN A 556 -29.85 -9.00 -27.95
CA GLN A 556 -29.79 -7.58 -27.69
C GLN A 556 -28.55 -7.20 -26.87
N MET A 557 -28.26 -7.93 -25.79
CA MET A 557 -27.23 -7.57 -24.81
C MET A 557 -25.81 -7.97 -25.22
N HIS A 558 -25.63 -8.80 -26.25
CA HIS A 558 -24.29 -9.23 -26.69
C HIS A 558 -23.39 -8.04 -27.12
N PRO A 559 -22.12 -7.96 -26.68
CA PRO A 559 -21.31 -6.74 -26.81
C PRO A 559 -20.77 -6.44 -28.23
N SER A 560 -20.96 -7.35 -29.20
CA SER A 560 -20.38 -7.23 -30.55
C SER A 560 -20.81 -5.98 -31.34
N TRP A 561 -21.90 -5.31 -30.94
CA TRP A 561 -22.32 -4.07 -31.61
C TRP A 561 -21.29 -2.94 -31.43
N MET A 562 -20.50 -2.97 -30.34
CA MET A 562 -19.50 -1.94 -30.05
C MET A 562 -18.24 -2.04 -30.93
N THR A 563 -17.95 -3.20 -31.51
CA THR A 563 -16.72 -3.46 -32.28
C THR A 563 -16.94 -3.43 -33.79
N VAL A 564 -18.15 -3.07 -34.27
CA VAL A 564 -18.46 -3.02 -35.70
C VAL A 564 -17.59 -1.96 -36.41
N PRO A 565 -16.79 -2.32 -37.43
CA PRO A 565 -15.76 -1.43 -37.98
C PRO A 565 -16.27 -0.10 -38.54
N ARG A 566 -17.49 -0.07 -39.11
CA ARG A 566 -18.12 1.14 -39.68
C ARG A 566 -19.63 1.08 -39.47
N SER A 567 -20.19 2.12 -38.84
CA SER A 567 -21.63 2.32 -38.67
C SER A 567 -21.92 3.80 -38.42
N ASP A 568 -22.88 4.36 -39.13
CA ASP A 568 -23.34 5.75 -38.95
C ASP A 568 -24.15 5.94 -37.66
N TYR A 569 -24.52 4.84 -37.00
CA TYR A 569 -25.31 4.82 -35.78
C TYR A 569 -24.46 4.60 -34.52
N LEU A 570 -23.14 4.41 -34.67
CA LEU A 570 -22.25 3.98 -33.60
C LEU A 570 -21.26 5.10 -33.22
N PHE A 571 -21.31 5.49 -31.96
CA PHE A 571 -20.58 6.61 -31.39
C PHE A 571 -19.67 6.08 -30.29
N ARG A 572 -18.35 6.18 -30.49
CA ARG A 572 -17.34 5.73 -29.53
C ARG A 572 -16.69 6.93 -28.88
N GLY A 573 -16.94 7.12 -27.60
CA GLY A 573 -16.21 8.09 -26.80
C GLY A 573 -14.83 7.59 -26.44
N ASN A 574 -14.04 8.48 -25.88
CA ASN A 574 -12.80 8.15 -25.20
C ASN A 574 -13.04 8.33 -23.70
N ARG A 575 -12.60 7.39 -22.87
CA ARG A 575 -12.87 7.49 -21.42
C ARG A 575 -12.28 8.74 -20.74
N SER A 576 -11.21 9.31 -21.29
CA SER A 576 -10.51 10.47 -20.72
C SER A 576 -11.03 11.81 -21.26
N THR A 577 -11.52 11.85 -22.50
CA THR A 577 -11.99 13.11 -23.13
C THR A 577 -13.49 13.10 -23.46
N GLY A 578 -14.18 11.99 -23.26
CA GLY A 578 -15.55 11.78 -23.66
C GLY A 578 -15.75 11.73 -25.17
N LEU A 579 -16.93 12.15 -25.61
CA LEU A 579 -17.29 12.31 -27.01
C LEU A 579 -18.08 13.59 -27.21
N LEU A 580 -17.78 14.30 -28.29
CA LEU A 580 -18.68 15.29 -28.87
C LEU A 580 -18.66 15.13 -30.38
N VAL A 581 -19.76 14.66 -30.95
CA VAL A 581 -19.93 14.45 -32.39
C VAL A 581 -21.10 15.29 -32.87
N ASP A 582 -20.85 16.12 -33.88
CA ASP A 582 -21.82 17.08 -34.41
C ASP A 582 -22.17 16.77 -35.88
N THR A 583 -22.57 15.52 -36.16
CA THR A 583 -22.81 14.99 -37.51
C THR A 583 -24.28 14.98 -37.88
N TYR A 584 -24.68 15.62 -38.98
CA TYR A 584 -26.08 15.61 -39.44
C TYR A 584 -26.65 14.18 -39.53
N PRO A 585 -27.86 13.91 -39.00
CA PRO A 585 -28.80 14.84 -38.36
C PRO A 585 -28.67 14.96 -36.83
N TRP A 586 -27.63 14.38 -36.21
CA TRP A 586 -27.51 14.25 -34.77
C TRP A 586 -26.40 15.12 -34.18
N ARG A 587 -26.60 15.54 -32.94
CA ARG A 587 -25.52 15.92 -32.03
C ARG A 587 -25.49 14.91 -30.90
N VAL A 588 -24.36 14.24 -30.71
CA VAL A 588 -24.17 13.22 -29.68
C VAL A 588 -23.05 13.68 -28.76
N SER A 589 -23.32 13.73 -27.46
CA SER A 589 -22.30 13.99 -26.45
C SER A 589 -22.28 12.92 -25.37
N LEU A 590 -21.06 12.53 -24.97
CA LEU A 590 -20.76 11.67 -23.84
C LEU A 590 -19.76 12.41 -22.97
N ILE A 591 -20.21 12.92 -21.83
CA ILE A 591 -19.36 13.69 -20.93
C ILE A 591 -19.36 13.05 -19.54
N TRP A 592 -18.23 13.10 -18.86
CA TRP A 592 -18.16 12.72 -17.45
C TRP A 592 -18.60 13.91 -16.58
N ALA A 593 -19.65 13.74 -15.78
CA ALA A 593 -20.17 14.82 -14.95
C ALA A 593 -20.85 14.31 -13.67
N VAL A 594 -20.97 15.21 -12.68
CA VAL A 594 -21.72 14.97 -11.44
C VAL A 594 -23.22 15.15 -11.72
N VAL A 595 -24.00 14.13 -11.37
CA VAL A 595 -25.45 14.01 -11.49
C VAL A 595 -26.03 13.85 -10.09
N GLY A 596 -27.14 14.53 -9.80
CA GLY A 596 -27.80 14.43 -8.48
C GLY A 596 -27.06 15.10 -7.31
N GLY A 597 -25.84 15.59 -7.52
CA GLY A 597 -25.01 16.26 -6.50
C GLY A 597 -23.97 15.35 -5.84
N ASP A 598 -24.08 14.04 -6.03
CA ASP A 598 -23.30 13.02 -5.33
C ASP A 598 -22.79 11.89 -6.25
N LYS A 599 -23.29 11.75 -7.48
CA LYS A 599 -22.93 10.67 -8.41
C LYS A 599 -22.16 11.21 -9.62
N ALA A 600 -20.89 10.84 -9.82
CA ALA A 600 -20.17 11.14 -11.07
C ALA A 600 -20.32 9.98 -12.07
N MET A 601 -20.83 10.24 -13.28
CA MET A 601 -21.04 9.21 -14.30
C MET A 601 -21.03 9.77 -15.73
N TRP A 602 -21.17 8.89 -16.73
CA TRP A 602 -21.29 9.30 -18.12
C TRP A 602 -22.69 9.87 -18.39
N VAL A 603 -22.74 11.13 -18.81
CA VAL A 603 -23.95 11.80 -19.26
C VAL A 603 -24.05 11.68 -20.77
N LEU A 604 -25.15 11.09 -21.22
CA LEU A 604 -25.49 10.96 -22.64
C LEU A 604 -26.50 12.02 -23.04
N ASP A 605 -26.16 12.75 -24.11
CA ASP A 605 -27.07 13.62 -24.83
C ASP A 605 -27.12 13.24 -26.31
N ILE A 606 -28.32 13.10 -26.84
CA ILE A 606 -28.58 12.91 -28.26
C ILE A 606 -29.66 13.90 -28.68
N GLU A 607 -29.28 14.84 -29.53
CA GLU A 607 -30.16 15.88 -30.05
C GLU A 607 -30.33 15.74 -31.56
N LYS A 608 -31.53 16.03 -32.06
CA LYS A 608 -31.78 16.20 -33.49
C LYS A 608 -31.49 17.65 -33.87
N LYS A 609 -30.69 17.86 -34.92
CA LYS A 609 -30.40 19.19 -35.47
C LYS A 609 -31.56 19.78 -36.25
#